data_AF-A0A4R6E9U7-F1
#
_entry.id   AF-A0A4R6E9U7-F1
#
_cell.length_a   1.000
_cell.length_b   1.000
_cell.length_c   1.000
_cell.angle_alpha   90.00
_cell.angle_beta   90.00
_cell.angle_gamma   90.00
#
_symmetry.space_group_name_H-M   'P 1'
#
loop_
_entity.id
_entity.type
_entity.pdbx_description
1 polymer ?
#
loop_
_entity_poly.entity_id
_entity_poly.type
_entity_poly.pdbx_seq_one_letter_code
_entity_poly.pdbx_strand_id
1 'polypeptide(L)'
;MGKDASTLARDIEKELGKYIREPVVTVIVTQFVGPYSEQIRVVGEAGKPQVLPYSQKMTLLDVMIAVGGMTAYADGNAATILRTAEGNKQYSVRIKDLIKRGDVTANVEMRPGDVLIIPQSWF
;
A
#
# COMPACT_ATOMS: atom_id res chain seq x y z
N MET A 1 -6.12 -16.62 -9.91
CA MET A 1 -6.65 -16.76 -8.54
C MET A 1 -5.48 -17.18 -7.66
N GLY A 2 -5.15 -16.40 -6.62
CA GLY A 2 -4.01 -16.68 -5.73
C GLY A 2 -4.24 -17.95 -4.91
N LYS A 3 -3.19 -18.72 -4.64
CA LYS A 3 -3.28 -19.93 -3.82
C LYS A 3 -3.45 -19.55 -2.35
N ASP A 4 -4.41 -20.16 -1.66
CA ASP A 4 -4.58 -20.03 -0.21
C ASP A 4 -3.42 -20.70 0.55
N ALA A 5 -3.10 -20.21 1.76
CA ALA A 5 -1.95 -20.65 2.55
C ALA A 5 -1.89 -22.17 2.81
N SER A 6 -3.06 -22.80 2.94
CA SER A 6 -3.19 -24.26 3.09
C SER A 6 -2.83 -25.03 1.82
N THR A 7 -3.08 -24.46 0.65
CA THR A 7 -2.67 -25.03 -0.65
C THR A 7 -1.16 -24.93 -0.80
N LEU A 8 -0.57 -23.80 -0.42
CA LEU A 8 0.88 -23.61 -0.44
C LEU A 8 1.61 -24.56 0.52
N ALA A 9 1.07 -24.77 1.72
CA ALA A 9 1.65 -25.72 2.69
C ALA A 9 1.74 -27.14 2.10
N ARG A 10 0.66 -27.62 1.48
CA ARG A 10 0.61 -28.95 0.83
C ARG A 10 1.59 -29.08 -0.34
N ASP A 11 1.76 -28.01 -1.11
CA ASP A 11 2.73 -27.99 -2.22
C ASP A 11 4.17 -28.09 -1.70
N ILE A 12 4.50 -27.41 -0.61
CA ILE A 12 5.82 -27.47 0.03
C ILE A 12 6.07 -28.85 0.66
N GLU A 13 5.08 -29.43 1.34
CA GLU A 13 5.19 -30.79 1.91
C GLU A 13 5.50 -31.83 0.83
N LYS A 14 4.82 -31.74 -0.32
CA LYS A 14 5.03 -32.65 -1.45
C LYS A 14 6.44 -32.54 -2.04
N GLU A 15 7.00 -31.34 -2.12
CA GLU A 15 8.36 -31.13 -2.62
C GLU A 15 9.42 -31.53 -1.59
N LEU A 16 9.22 -31.25 -0.31
CA LEU A 16 10.13 -31.67 0.77
C LEU A 16 10.12 -33.19 1.00
N GLY A 17 9.03 -33.89 0.67
CA GLY A 17 8.94 -35.35 0.74
C GLY A 17 9.97 -36.09 -0.14
N LYS A 18 10.59 -35.41 -1.11
CA LYS A 18 11.70 -35.96 -1.91
C LYS A 18 13.01 -36.03 -1.14
N TYR A 19 13.15 -35.25 -0.08
CA TYR A 19 14.39 -35.08 0.68
C TYR A 19 14.26 -35.47 2.15
N ILE A 20 13.05 -35.44 2.71
CA ILE A 20 12.78 -35.66 4.14
C ILE A 20 11.60 -36.61 4.30
N ARG A 21 11.71 -37.58 5.21
CA ARG A 21 10.63 -38.50 5.56
C ARG A 21 9.67 -37.80 6.52
N GLU A 22 8.40 -37.69 6.12
CA GLU A 22 7.31 -37.04 6.88
C GLU A 22 7.54 -35.54 7.21
N PRO A 23 7.66 -34.65 6.20
CA PRO A 23 7.76 -33.21 6.45
C PRO A 23 6.44 -32.63 6.96
N VAL A 24 6.48 -31.88 8.06
CA VAL A 24 5.34 -31.10 8.58
C VAL A 24 5.62 -29.62 8.34
N VAL A 25 4.75 -28.93 7.58
CA VAL A 25 4.96 -27.53 7.19
C VAL A 25 3.81 -26.66 7.70
N THR A 26 4.14 -25.64 8.50
CA THR A 26 3.19 -24.61 8.91
C THR A 26 3.45 -23.33 8.11
N VAL A 27 2.48 -22.94 7.27
CA VAL A 27 2.53 -21.68 6.53
C VAL A 27 1.67 -20.66 7.26
N ILE A 28 2.29 -19.60 7.77
CA ILE A 28 1.61 -18.46 8.40
C ILE A 28 1.62 -17.31 7.40
N VAL A 29 0.45 -16.75 7.08
CA VAL A 29 0.37 -15.51 6.30
C VAL A 29 0.81 -14.37 7.20
N THR A 30 2.03 -13.87 7.01
CA THR A 30 2.62 -12.83 7.87
C THR A 30 2.09 -11.43 7.54
N GLN A 31 1.57 -11.22 6.33
CA GLN A 31 0.96 -9.96 5.88
C GLN A 31 -0.30 -10.23 5.05
N PHE A 32 -1.43 -10.38 5.74
CA PHE A 32 -2.74 -10.25 5.13
C PHE A 32 -3.20 -8.79 5.31
N VAL A 33 -3.27 -8.04 4.22
CA VAL A 33 -3.69 -6.62 4.22
C VAL A 33 -5.18 -6.43 3.91
N GLY A 34 -5.99 -7.51 3.90
CA GLY A 34 -7.42 -7.46 3.56
C GLY A 34 -7.72 -7.77 2.08
N PRO A 35 -8.98 -7.75 1.64
CA PRO A 35 -9.33 -7.72 0.22
C PRO A 35 -8.88 -6.41 -0.45
N TYR A 36 -8.67 -6.42 -1.78
CA TYR A 36 -8.24 -5.22 -2.54
C TYR A 36 -9.15 -3.99 -2.32
N SER A 37 -10.43 -4.23 -2.03
CA SER A 37 -11.44 -3.21 -1.74
C SER A 37 -11.31 -2.58 -0.36
N GLU A 38 -10.36 -3.03 0.48
CA GLU A 38 -10.12 -2.55 1.86
C GLU A 38 -8.67 -2.10 2.06
N GLN A 39 -7.96 -1.83 0.97
CA GLN A 39 -6.55 -1.44 1.00
C GLN A 39 -6.35 -0.05 0.40
N ILE A 40 -5.33 0.65 0.89
CA ILE A 40 -4.73 1.81 0.24
C ILE A 40 -3.37 1.37 -0.31
N ARG A 41 -3.06 1.77 -1.54
CA ARG A 41 -1.78 1.45 -2.18
C ARG A 41 -0.97 2.72 -2.36
N VAL A 42 0.30 2.69 -1.99
CA VAL A 42 1.22 3.82 -2.19
C VAL A 42 2.33 3.40 -3.13
N VAL A 43 2.53 4.17 -4.19
CA VAL A 43 3.54 3.90 -5.23
C VAL A 43 4.33 5.17 -5.57
N GLY A 44 5.51 4.97 -6.19
CA GLY A 44 6.41 6.05 -6.58
C GLY A 44 7.33 6.49 -5.44
N GLU A 45 7.61 7.79 -5.35
CA GLU A 45 8.61 8.39 -4.46
C GLU A 45 8.14 8.55 -3.00
N ALA A 46 7.53 7.50 -2.45
CA ALA A 46 7.30 7.36 -1.01
C ALA A 46 8.55 6.82 -0.31
N GLY A 47 8.71 7.08 0.99
CA GLY A 47 9.82 6.53 1.77
C GLY A 47 9.84 4.99 1.75
N LYS A 48 8.66 4.37 1.83
CA LYS A 48 8.43 2.93 1.65
C LYS A 48 7.13 2.71 0.86
N PRO A 49 7.21 2.56 -0.48
CA PRO A 49 6.06 2.18 -1.29
C PRO A 49 5.51 0.83 -0.83
N GLN A 50 4.24 0.80 -0.40
CA GLN A 50 3.62 -0.39 0.16
C GLN A 50 2.10 -0.33 0.11
N VAL A 51 1.48 -1.45 0.47
CA VAL A 51 0.05 -1.57 0.67
C VAL A 51 -0.27 -1.41 2.15
N LEU A 52 -1.25 -0.57 2.46
CA LEU A 52 -1.73 -0.30 3.82
C LEU A 52 -3.16 -0.84 3.98
N PRO A 53 -3.48 -1.51 5.09
CA PRO A 53 -4.87 -1.81 5.42
C PRO A 53 -5.62 -0.50 5.68
N TYR A 54 -6.81 -0.34 5.11
CA TYR A 54 -7.64 0.83 5.37
C TYR A 54 -8.23 0.77 6.78
N SER A 55 -8.28 1.91 7.46
CA SER A 55 -9.00 2.12 8.71
C SER A 55 -9.97 3.28 8.57
N GLN A 56 -11.08 3.28 9.31
CA GLN A 56 -12.05 4.38 9.24
C GLN A 56 -11.40 5.73 9.55
N LYS A 57 -11.74 6.75 8.77
CA LYS A 57 -11.23 8.13 8.89
C LYS A 57 -9.72 8.27 8.66
N MET A 58 -9.09 7.31 7.98
CA MET A 58 -7.69 7.41 7.60
C MET A 58 -7.50 8.56 6.60
N THR A 59 -6.49 9.39 6.85
CA THR A 59 -6.19 10.57 6.04
C THR A 59 -4.90 10.40 5.25
N LEU A 60 -4.67 11.31 4.30
CA LEU A 60 -3.42 11.37 3.55
C LEU A 60 -2.22 11.51 4.49
N LEU A 61 -2.36 12.27 5.58
CA LEU A 61 -1.31 12.39 6.59
C LEU A 61 -0.97 11.05 7.25
N ASP A 62 -1.97 10.25 7.61
CA ASP A 62 -1.78 8.92 8.23
C ASP A 62 -1.05 7.97 7.27
N VAL A 63 -1.42 8.01 5.98
CA VAL A 63 -0.72 7.26 4.93
C VAL A 63 0.75 7.68 4.86
N MET A 64 1.02 8.98 4.84
CA MET A 64 2.38 9.49 4.75
C MET A 64 3.23 9.13 5.97
N ILE A 65 2.65 9.09 7.17
CA ILE A 65 3.33 8.60 8.38
C ILE A 65 3.67 7.11 8.22
N ALA A 66 2.70 6.29 7.78
CA ALA A 66 2.88 4.85 7.64
C ALA A 66 3.95 4.46 6.61
N VAL A 67 4.11 5.23 5.53
CA VAL A 67 5.15 5.01 4.50
C VAL A 67 6.47 5.73 4.80
N GLY A 68 6.59 6.44 5.93
CA GLY A 68 7.83 7.11 6.32
C GLY A 68 8.13 8.39 5.53
N GLY A 69 7.10 9.07 5.04
CA GLY A 69 7.23 10.31 4.27
C GLY A 69 7.48 10.08 2.78
N MET A 70 8.07 11.08 2.12
CA MET A 70 8.47 11.02 0.72
C MET A 70 9.99 10.95 0.60
N THR A 71 10.51 10.50 -0.54
CA THR A 71 11.93 10.60 -0.85
C THR A 71 12.34 12.06 -1.08
N ALA A 72 13.65 12.32 -1.12
CA ALA A 72 14.18 13.65 -1.45
C ALA A 72 13.88 14.09 -2.89
N TYR A 73 13.57 13.14 -3.78
CA TYR A 73 13.32 13.37 -5.20
C TYR A 73 11.83 13.48 -5.54
N ALA A 74 10.95 13.36 -4.55
CA ALA A 74 9.51 13.38 -4.77
C ALA A 74 8.98 14.78 -5.15
N ASP A 75 8.10 14.83 -6.15
CA ASP A 75 7.22 15.98 -6.39
C ASP A 75 5.87 15.79 -5.68
N GLY A 76 5.88 16.07 -4.38
CA GLY A 76 4.72 15.86 -3.52
C GLY A 76 3.48 16.71 -3.83
N ASN A 77 3.61 17.81 -4.59
CA ASN A 77 2.44 18.62 -4.98
C ASN A 77 1.88 18.23 -6.35
N ALA A 78 2.59 17.41 -7.11
CA ALA A 78 2.10 16.73 -8.31
C ALA A 78 1.50 15.34 -8.01
N ALA A 79 1.46 14.94 -6.74
CA ALA A 79 0.92 13.65 -6.34
C ALA A 79 -0.59 13.56 -6.61
N THR A 80 -1.05 12.34 -6.86
CA THR A 80 -2.46 12.06 -7.18
C THR A 80 -2.99 10.86 -6.41
N ILE A 81 -4.28 10.90 -6.11
CA ILE A 81 -5.05 9.75 -5.64
C ILE A 81 -5.91 9.26 -6.79
N LEU A 82 -5.70 8.00 -7.19
CA LEU A 82 -6.57 7.28 -8.09
C LEU A 82 -7.61 6.51 -7.26
N ARG A 83 -8.88 6.87 -7.39
CA ARG A 83 -9.98 6.26 -6.65
C ARG A 83 -10.71 5.25 -7.51
N THR A 84 -10.42 3.97 -7.30
CA THR A 84 -11.01 2.87 -8.10
C THR A 84 -12.52 2.73 -7.88
N ALA A 85 -13.01 3.02 -6.67
CA ALA A 85 -14.43 3.00 -6.33
C ALA A 85 -15.27 4.01 -7.13
N GLU A 86 -14.64 5.04 -7.70
CA GLU A 86 -15.30 6.09 -8.50
C GLU A 86 -14.90 5.99 -9.99
N GLY A 87 -14.72 4.77 -10.50
CA GLY A 87 -14.39 4.57 -11.91
C GLY A 87 -13.01 5.13 -12.28
N ASN A 88 -12.03 5.00 -11.40
CA ASN A 88 -10.65 5.46 -11.60
C ASN A 88 -10.51 6.98 -11.72
N LYS A 89 -11.36 7.73 -11.03
CA LYS A 89 -11.22 9.19 -10.95
C LYS A 89 -9.93 9.57 -10.23
N GLN A 90 -9.25 10.60 -10.75
CA GLN A 90 -8.01 11.12 -10.18
C GLN A 90 -8.25 12.41 -9.40
N TYR A 91 -7.58 12.53 -8.27
CA TYR A 91 -7.62 13.68 -7.37
C TYR A 91 -6.20 14.18 -7.12
N SER A 92 -5.90 15.43 -7.48
CA SER A 92 -4.61 16.04 -7.15
C SER A 92 -4.52 16.31 -5.65
N VAL A 93 -3.35 16.04 -5.07
CA VAL A 93 -3.06 16.29 -3.65
C VAL A 93 -1.74 17.03 -3.48
N ARG A 94 -1.70 17.90 -2.46
CA ARG A 94 -0.54 18.74 -2.14
C ARG A 94 0.20 18.23 -0.92
N ILE A 95 0.84 17.07 -1.05
CA ILE A 95 1.53 16.39 0.07
C ILE A 95 2.65 17.28 0.63
N LYS A 96 3.39 17.98 -0.24
CA LYS A 96 4.50 18.84 0.20
C LYS A 96 3.97 20.00 1.05
N ASP A 97 2.85 20.61 0.66
CA ASP A 97 2.25 21.71 1.44
C ASP A 97 1.72 21.20 2.78
N LEU A 98 1.08 20.03 2.79
CA LEU A 98 0.61 19.39 4.01
C LEU A 98 1.75 19.14 5.02
N ILE A 99 2.81 18.46 4.59
CA ILE A 99 3.87 17.99 5.50
C ILE A 99 4.88 19.10 5.83
N LYS A 100 5.30 19.91 4.84
CA LYS A 100 6.37 20.91 5.04
C LYS A 100 5.85 22.26 5.50
N ARG A 101 4.65 22.65 5.08
CA ARG A 101 4.07 23.97 5.42
C ARG A 101 2.99 23.88 6.48
N GLY A 102 2.58 22.67 6.88
CA GLY A 102 1.49 22.47 7.84
C GLY A 102 0.13 22.90 7.30
N ASP A 103 -0.05 22.92 5.97
CA ASP A 103 -1.33 23.27 5.36
C ASP A 103 -2.33 22.12 5.53
N VAL A 104 -3.08 22.16 6.63
CA VAL A 104 -4.09 21.14 6.96
C VAL A 104 -5.21 21.04 5.93
N THR A 105 -5.42 22.07 5.11
CA THR A 105 -6.46 22.04 4.05
C THR A 105 -6.09 21.09 2.91
N ALA A 106 -4.80 20.74 2.79
CA ALA A 106 -4.32 19.73 1.87
C ALA A 106 -4.49 18.29 2.40
N ASN A 107 -4.92 18.11 3.66
CA ASN A 107 -5.19 16.78 4.20
C ASN A 107 -6.54 16.27 3.69
N VAL A 108 -6.51 15.20 2.91
CA VAL A 108 -7.71 14.59 2.35
C VAL A 108 -8.00 13.26 3.02
N GLU A 109 -9.28 12.92 3.12
CA GLU A 109 -9.70 11.60 3.58
C GLU A 109 -9.43 10.55 2.51
N MET A 110 -8.75 9.47 2.93
CA MET A 110 -8.47 8.32 2.09
C MET A 110 -9.68 7.40 2.08
N ARG A 111 -9.85 6.65 0.99
CA ARG A 111 -10.93 5.68 0.85
C ARG A 111 -10.38 4.30 0.51
N PRO A 112 -11.15 3.25 0.83
CA PRO A 112 -10.81 1.91 0.40
C PRO A 112 -10.63 1.82 -1.12
N GLY A 113 -9.55 1.18 -1.56
CA GLY A 113 -9.18 1.04 -2.98
C GLY A 113 -8.31 2.17 -3.56
N ASP A 114 -8.13 3.28 -2.82
CA ASP A 114 -7.33 4.41 -3.26
C ASP A 114 -5.87 3.99 -3.57
N VAL A 115 -5.33 4.54 -4.65
CA VAL A 115 -3.91 4.45 -5.00
C VAL A 115 -3.31 5.84 -4.93
N LEU A 116 -2.40 6.06 -3.98
CA LEU A 116 -1.59 7.25 -3.89
C LEU A 116 -0.35 7.10 -4.77
N ILE A 117 -0.22 7.98 -5.76
CA ILE A 117 0.90 8.01 -6.70
C ILE A 117 1.72 9.26 -6.41
N ILE A 118 2.99 9.07 -6.05
CA ILE A 118 3.93 10.15 -5.78
C ILE A 118 4.96 10.18 -6.91
N PRO A 119 4.89 11.15 -7.84
CA PRO A 119 5.85 11.22 -8.94
C PRO A 119 7.22 11.67 -8.46
N GLN A 120 8.24 11.30 -9.23
CA GLN A 120 9.57 11.88 -9.11
C GLN A 120 9.56 13.29 -9.71
N SER A 121 10.33 14.19 -9.12
CA SER A 121 10.62 15.51 -9.69
C SER A 121 11.55 15.34 -10.91
N TRP A 122 11.26 16.07 -11.98
CA TRP A 122 12.07 16.12 -13.21
C TRP A 122 13.04 17.32 -13.26
N PHE A 123 13.35 17.91 -12.11
CA PHE A 123 14.18 19.11 -12.00
C PHE A 123 15.49 18.85 -11.26
#